data_AF-A0A443Q6U5-F1
#
_entry.id   AF-A0A443Q6U5-F1
#
_cell.length_a   1.000
_cell.length_b   1.000
_cell.length_c   1.000
_cell.angle_alpha   90.00
_cell.angle_beta   90.00
_cell.angle_gamma   90.00
#
_symmetry.space_group_name_H-M   'P 1'
#
loop_
_entity.id
_entity.type
_entity.pdbx_description
1 polymer ?
#
loop_
_entity_poly.entity_id
_entity_poly.type
_entity_poly.pdbx_seq_one_letter_code
_entity_poly.pdbx_strand_id
1 'polypeptide(L)'
;RALFGLAICDENYESAVELLKNRFGRKDVVINAHMNKLLAIDPVKRSSEVKLLRRLYDECEVQIRSLETLGVTADTYGNLLCPILLKLIPDDIALEYSRQQDEDDAWNVCKLLQFLRREVESREGASILSKAA
;
A
#
# COMPACT_ATOMS: atom_id res chain seq x y z
N ARG A 1 -1.96 2.15 -33.78
CA ARG A 1 -2.82 2.72 -34.84
C ARG A 1 -4.28 2.41 -34.50
N ALA A 2 -5.04 3.36 -33.96
CA ALA A 2 -6.45 3.14 -33.57
C ALA A 2 -7.40 4.29 -33.97
N LEU A 3 -6.92 5.28 -34.73
CA LEU A 3 -7.67 6.48 -35.12
C LEU A 3 -8.08 6.50 -36.60
N PHE A 4 -7.93 5.41 -37.35
CA PHE A 4 -8.37 5.33 -38.75
C PHE A 4 -9.71 4.58 -38.80
N GLY A 5 -10.83 5.31 -38.68
CA GLY A 5 -12.15 4.71 -38.90
C GLY A 5 -13.35 5.53 -38.42
N LEU A 6 -13.17 6.54 -37.56
CA LEU A 6 -14.27 7.42 -37.13
C LEU A 6 -14.21 8.73 -37.92
N ALA A 7 -15.23 8.99 -38.75
CA ALA A 7 -15.45 10.32 -39.32
C ALA A 7 -15.63 11.31 -38.15
N ILE A 8 -14.86 12.39 -38.17
CA ILE A 8 -14.86 13.41 -37.12
C ILE A 8 -16.13 14.25 -37.30
N CYS A 9 -17.21 13.88 -36.61
CA CYS A 9 -18.36 14.72 -36.32
C CYS A 9 -18.53 14.81 -34.80
N ASP A 10 -18.97 15.97 -34.30
CA ASP A 10 -19.10 16.28 -32.86
C ASP A 10 -19.93 15.21 -32.09
N GLU A 11 -20.89 14.58 -32.75
CA GLU A 11 -21.75 13.50 -32.20
C GLU A 11 -20.97 12.22 -31.83
N ASN A 12 -19.79 12.01 -32.42
CA ASN A 12 -18.98 10.81 -32.19
C ASN A 12 -17.84 11.05 -31.19
N TYR A 13 -17.59 12.29 -30.78
CA TYR A 13 -16.53 12.62 -29.82
C TYR A 13 -16.84 12.05 -28.44
N GLU A 14 -18.09 12.18 -28.00
CA GLU A 14 -18.54 11.64 -26.71
C GLU A 14 -18.44 10.11 -26.69
N SER A 15 -18.83 9.44 -27.79
CA SER A 15 -18.66 8.00 -27.98
C SER A 15 -17.19 7.56 -28.00
N ALA A 16 -16.30 8.33 -28.62
CA ALA A 16 -14.87 8.06 -28.61
C ALA A 16 -14.25 8.26 -27.21
N VAL A 17 -14.69 9.29 -26.48
CA VAL A 17 -14.29 9.54 -25.09
C VAL A 17 -14.78 8.42 -24.16
N GLU A 18 -16.02 7.95 -24.31
CA GLU A 18 -16.52 6.79 -23.57
C GLU A 18 -15.76 5.51 -23.90
N LEU A 19 -15.47 5.24 -25.18
CA LEU A 19 -14.63 4.10 -25.57
C LEU A 19 -13.24 4.18 -24.95
N LEU A 20 -12.63 5.37 -24.91
CA LEU A 20 -11.33 5.59 -24.27
C LEU A 20 -11.41 5.45 -22.75
N LYS A 21 -12.46 5.95 -22.09
CA LYS A 21 -12.70 5.76 -20.64
C LYS A 21 -12.96 4.28 -20.31
N ASN A 22 -13.72 3.57 -21.12
CA ASN A 22 -13.98 2.14 -20.92
C ASN A 22 -12.73 1.28 -21.18
N ARG A 23 -11.87 1.68 -22.13
CA ARG A 23 -10.67 0.93 -22.50
C ARG A 23 -9.45 1.26 -21.63
N PHE A 24 -9.30 2.50 -21.20
CA PHE A 24 -8.11 3.02 -20.50
C PHE A 24 -8.42 3.66 -19.13
N GLY A 25 -9.68 3.93 -18.81
CA GLY A 25 -10.13 4.52 -17.55
C GLY A 25 -10.62 3.53 -16.49
N ARG A 26 -10.30 2.23 -16.63
CA ARG A 26 -10.64 1.19 -15.64
C ARG A 26 -9.81 1.31 -14.37
N LYS A 27 -10.08 2.35 -13.58
CA LYS A 27 -9.45 2.60 -12.29
C LYS A 27 -9.68 1.45 -11.32
N ASP A 28 -10.84 0.80 -11.39
CA ASP A 28 -11.20 -0.41 -10.64
C ASP A 28 -10.18 -1.55 -10.82
N VAL A 29 -9.73 -1.80 -12.05
CA VAL A 29 -8.72 -2.83 -12.34
C VAL A 29 -7.37 -2.46 -11.73
N VAL A 30 -6.98 -1.18 -11.80
CA VAL A 30 -5.71 -0.71 -11.23
C VAL A 30 -5.75 -0.73 -9.70
N ILE A 31 -6.85 -0.29 -9.09
CA ILE A 31 -7.09 -0.39 -7.64
C ILE A 31 -6.99 -1.84 -7.19
N ASN A 32 -7.68 -2.76 -7.87
CA ASN A 32 -7.63 -4.18 -7.54
C ASN A 32 -6.21 -4.75 -7.69
N ALA A 33 -5.44 -4.32 -8.68
CA ALA A 33 -4.05 -4.75 -8.82
C ALA A 33 -3.17 -4.29 -7.65
N HIS A 34 -3.33 -3.05 -7.16
CA HIS A 34 -2.62 -2.56 -5.98
C HIS A 34 -3.05 -3.28 -4.70
N MET A 35 -4.35 -3.53 -4.53
CA MET A 35 -4.88 -4.30 -3.40
C MET A 35 -4.35 -5.73 -3.39
N ASN A 36 -4.38 -6.41 -4.54
CA ASN A 36 -3.84 -7.78 -4.66
C ASN A 36 -2.35 -7.86 -4.36
N LYS A 37 -1.56 -6.86 -4.79
CA LYS A 37 -0.13 -6.79 -4.45
C LYS A 37 0.06 -6.71 -2.94
N LEU A 38 -0.71 -5.85 -2.27
CA LEU A 38 -0.59 -5.68 -0.82
C LEU A 38 -1.04 -6.93 -0.04
N LEU A 39 -2.03 -7.67 -0.54
CA LEU A 39 -2.46 -8.95 0.03
C LEU A 39 -1.50 -10.11 -0.26
N ALA A 40 -0.66 -10.00 -1.30
CA ALA A 40 0.30 -11.01 -1.71
C ALA A 40 1.70 -10.81 -1.10
N ILE A 41 1.89 -9.80 -0.24
CA ILE A 41 3.16 -9.54 0.42
C ILE A 41 3.51 -10.73 1.33
N ASP A 42 4.75 -11.21 1.21
CA ASP A 42 5.26 -12.30 2.04
C ASP A 42 5.41 -11.86 3.51
N PRO A 43 4.89 -12.66 4.48
CA PRO A 43 5.08 -12.37 5.90
C PRO A 43 6.55 -12.43 6.32
N VAL A 44 6.97 -11.45 7.12
CA VAL A 44 8.27 -11.43 7.78
C VAL A 44 8.14 -12.10 9.14
N LYS A 45 8.79 -13.26 9.31
CA LYS A 45 8.66 -14.07 10.53
C LYS A 45 9.57 -13.60 11.66
N ARG A 46 10.74 -13.07 11.34
CA ARG A 46 11.75 -12.70 12.33
C ARG A 46 12.06 -11.22 12.21
N SER A 47 12.04 -10.55 13.34
CA SER A 47 12.33 -9.13 13.42
C SER A 47 13.82 -8.81 13.25
N SER A 48 14.69 -9.83 13.28
CA SER A 48 16.10 -9.73 12.87
C SER A 48 16.31 -9.66 11.36
N GLU A 49 15.29 -9.99 10.54
CA GLU A 49 15.37 -9.93 9.08
C GLU A 49 15.08 -8.52 8.56
N VAL A 50 15.89 -7.56 9.00
CA VAL A 50 15.71 -6.12 8.76
C VAL A 50 15.54 -5.80 7.26
N LYS A 51 16.28 -6.48 6.38
CA LYS A 51 16.15 -6.31 4.92
C LYS A 51 14.77 -6.74 4.39
N LEU A 52 14.18 -7.79 4.94
CA LEU A 52 12.85 -8.25 4.54
C LEU A 52 11.78 -7.30 5.11
N LEU A 53 11.95 -6.86 6.35
CA LEU A 53 11.07 -5.86 6.97
C LEU A 53 11.07 -4.54 6.19
N ARG A 54 12.24 -4.09 5.73
CA ARG A 54 12.36 -2.91 4.85
C ARG A 54 11.59 -3.08 3.55
N ARG A 55 11.74 -4.23 2.88
CA ARG A 55 11.01 -4.53 1.63
C ARG A 55 9.50 -4.56 1.84
N LEU A 56 9.03 -5.20 2.91
CA LEU A 56 7.62 -5.23 3.28
C LEU A 56 7.10 -3.81 3.46
N TYR A 57 7.81 -2.97 4.22
CA TYR A 57 7.45 -1.57 4.42
C TYR A 57 7.38 -0.79 3.11
N ASP A 58 8.43 -0.87 2.27
CA ASP A 58 8.50 -0.14 0.99
C ASP A 58 7.35 -0.57 0.05
N GLU A 59 7.02 -1.87 0.02
CA GLU A 59 5.94 -2.38 -0.83
C GLU A 59 4.57 -1.91 -0.35
N CYS A 60 4.31 -1.94 0.97
CA CYS A 60 3.11 -1.38 1.57
C CYS A 60 2.97 0.11 1.27
N GLU A 61 4.03 0.90 1.49
CA GLU A 61 4.04 2.35 1.25
C GLU A 61 3.71 2.67 -0.22
N VAL A 62 4.34 1.97 -1.17
CA VAL A 62 4.11 2.17 -2.60
C VAL A 62 2.67 1.85 -2.99
N GLN A 63 2.10 0.73 -2.53
CA GLN A 63 0.73 0.37 -2.90
C GLN A 63 -0.29 1.34 -2.29
N ILE A 64 -0.14 1.70 -1.01
CA ILE A 64 -1.04 2.62 -0.31
C ILE A 64 -1.02 4.01 -0.96
N ARG A 65 0.17 4.54 -1.26
CA ARG A 65 0.31 5.84 -1.94
C ARG A 65 -0.26 5.82 -3.38
N SER A 66 -0.16 4.68 -4.07
CA SER A 66 -0.76 4.50 -5.38
C SER A 66 -2.30 4.52 -5.30
N LEU A 67 -2.87 3.86 -4.29
CA LEU A 67 -4.30 3.86 -4.01
C LEU A 67 -4.83 5.27 -3.68
N GLU A 68 -4.10 6.04 -2.87
CA GLU A 68 -4.42 7.44 -2.56
C GLU A 68 -4.43 8.31 -3.83
N THR A 69 -3.45 8.13 -4.72
CA THR A 69 -3.37 8.86 -5.99
C THR A 69 -4.56 8.53 -6.93
N LEU A 70 -5.13 7.33 -6.79
CA LEU A 70 -6.32 6.90 -7.52
C LEU A 70 -7.63 7.40 -6.87
N GLY A 71 -7.54 8.08 -5.72
CA GLY A 71 -8.68 8.63 -4.97
C GLY A 71 -9.27 7.66 -3.94
N VAL A 72 -8.57 6.57 -3.61
CA VAL A 72 -9.00 5.62 -2.58
C VAL A 72 -8.39 6.01 -1.25
N THR A 73 -9.20 6.50 -0.31
CA THR A 73 -8.71 6.95 1.00
C THR A 73 -8.50 5.77 1.96
N ALA A 74 -7.49 5.89 2.83
CA ALA A 74 -7.20 4.88 3.84
C ALA A 74 -8.39 4.59 4.77
N ASP A 75 -9.33 5.52 4.95
CA ASP A 75 -10.54 5.29 5.76
C ASP A 75 -11.46 4.22 5.17
N THR A 76 -11.46 4.04 3.84
CA THR A 76 -12.36 3.08 3.16
C THR A 76 -11.92 1.63 3.34
N TYR A 77 -10.63 1.38 3.51
CA TYR A 77 -10.06 0.03 3.62
C TYR A 77 -9.25 -0.19 4.90
N GLY A 78 -9.00 0.85 5.69
CA GLY A 78 -8.02 0.82 6.78
C GLY A 78 -8.37 -0.16 7.88
N ASN A 79 -9.66 -0.24 8.24
CA ASN A 79 -10.16 -1.21 9.22
C ASN A 79 -9.94 -2.66 8.81
N LEU A 80 -9.97 -2.96 7.50
CA LEU A 80 -9.68 -4.30 6.99
C LEU A 80 -8.18 -4.53 6.83
N LEU A 81 -7.44 -3.50 6.39
CA LEU A 81 -6.05 -3.64 6.00
C LEU A 81 -5.09 -3.68 7.19
N CYS A 82 -5.35 -2.89 8.23
CA CYS A 82 -4.56 -2.91 9.47
C CYS A 82 -4.37 -4.33 10.04
N PRO A 83 -5.42 -5.12 10.34
CA PRO A 83 -5.24 -6.45 10.90
C PRO A 83 -4.57 -7.44 9.93
N ILE A 84 -4.64 -7.21 8.60
CA ILE A 84 -3.92 -8.00 7.61
C ILE A 84 -2.43 -7.67 7.68
N LEU A 85 -2.06 -6.38 7.62
CA LEU A 85 -0.68 -5.93 7.69
C LEU A 85 0.00 -6.35 9.01
N LEU A 86 -0.72 -6.35 10.13
CA LEU A 86 -0.21 -6.82 11.41
C LEU A 86 0.14 -8.32 11.41
N LYS A 87 -0.54 -9.13 10.61
CA LYS A 87 -0.20 -10.56 10.44
C LYS A 87 1.01 -10.79 9.53
N LEU A 88 1.40 -9.79 8.74
CA LEU A 88 2.56 -9.87 7.85
C LEU A 88 3.86 -9.50 8.56
N ILE A 89 3.79 -8.84 9.71
CA ILE A 89 4.96 -8.42 10.48
C ILE A 89 5.22 -9.38 11.65
N PRO A 90 6.46 -9.40 12.18
CA PRO A 90 6.79 -10.19 13.35
C PRO A 90 5.94 -9.84 14.59
N ASP A 91 5.59 -10.85 15.38
CA ASP A 91 4.72 -10.71 16.57
C ASP A 91 5.25 -9.71 17.60
N ASP A 92 6.57 -9.58 17.75
CA ASP A 92 7.18 -8.61 18.67
C ASP A 92 6.91 -7.17 18.22
N ILE A 93 6.96 -6.92 16.91
CA ILE A 93 6.68 -5.60 16.33
C ILE A 93 5.17 -5.30 16.38
N ALA A 94 4.34 -6.30 16.08
CA ALA A 94 2.88 -6.16 16.19
C ALA A 94 2.44 -5.86 17.63
N LEU A 95 3.04 -6.55 18.61
CA LEU A 95 2.76 -6.32 20.03
C LEU A 95 3.16 -4.91 20.46
N GLU A 96 4.31 -4.42 20.01
CA GLU A 96 4.77 -3.07 20.32
C GLU A 96 3.83 -2.01 19.73
N TYR A 97 3.34 -2.21 18.49
CA TYR A 97 2.31 -1.36 17.92
C TYR A 97 1.01 -1.36 18.75
N SER A 98 0.53 -2.54 19.14
CA SER A 98 -0.69 -2.66 19.96
C SER A 98 -0.56 -2.02 21.33
N ARG A 99 0.65 -1.94 21.91
CA ARG A 99 0.89 -1.23 23.18
C ARG A 99 0.85 0.28 23.05
N GLN A 100 1.19 0.81 21.86
CA GLN A 100 1.21 2.24 21.58
C GLN A 100 -0.14 2.78 21.09
N GLN A 101 -1.10 1.90 20.78
CA GLN A 101 -2.45 2.32 20.48
C GLN A 101 -3.22 2.72 21.74
N ASP A 102 -3.79 3.92 21.73
CA ASP A 102 -4.82 4.31 22.67
C ASP A 102 -6.15 3.58 22.34
N GLU A 103 -6.94 3.23 23.36
CA GLU A 103 -8.20 2.48 23.22
C GLU A 103 -9.25 3.20 22.33
N ASP A 104 -9.14 4.53 22.18
CA ASP A 104 -10.06 5.38 21.43
C ASP A 104 -9.60 5.63 19.98
N ASP A 105 -8.46 5.05 19.58
CA ASP A 105 -7.82 5.37 18.31
C ASP A 105 -8.27 4.40 17.21
N ALA A 106 -9.03 4.91 16.24
CA ALA A 106 -9.47 4.13 15.09
C ALA A 106 -8.26 3.52 14.35
N TRP A 107 -8.39 2.25 13.95
CA TRP A 107 -7.35 1.51 13.22
C TRP A 107 -6.97 2.23 11.92
N ASN A 108 -5.87 2.98 11.96
CA ASN A 108 -5.42 3.81 10.86
C ASN A 108 -4.15 3.24 10.22
N VAL A 109 -4.25 2.89 8.93
CA VAL A 109 -3.14 2.31 8.16
C VAL A 109 -1.97 3.28 8.03
N CYS A 110 -2.22 4.58 7.94
CA CYS A 110 -1.16 5.59 7.87
C CYS A 110 -0.38 5.66 9.20
N LYS A 111 -1.06 5.53 10.35
CA LYS A 111 -0.39 5.42 11.66
C LYS A 111 0.46 4.15 11.74
N LEU A 112 -0.05 3.01 11.28
CA LEU A 112 0.70 1.76 11.20
C LEU A 112 1.94 1.89 10.31
N LEU A 113 1.81 2.49 9.12
CA LEU A 113 2.95 2.73 8.23
C LEU A 113 4.01 3.64 8.88
N GLN A 114 3.58 4.72 9.56
CA GLN A 114 4.51 5.61 10.27
C GLN A 114 5.24 4.90 11.41
N PHE A 115 4.56 4.03 12.13
CA PHE A 115 5.19 3.18 13.13
C PHE A 115 6.22 2.23 12.50
N LEU A 116 5.82 1.49 11.46
CA LEU A 116 6.70 0.54 10.77
C LEU A 116 7.94 1.22 10.20
N ARG A 117 7.79 2.43 9.65
CA ARG A 117 8.93 3.22 9.17
C ARG A 117 9.96 3.46 10.28
N ARG A 118 9.51 3.96 11.43
CA ARG A 118 10.38 4.26 12.58
C ARG A 118 11.06 2.99 13.10
N GLU A 119 10.31 1.89 13.16
CA GLU A 119 10.84 0.61 13.61
C GLU A 119 11.91 0.05 12.67
N VAL A 120 11.69 0.14 11.36
CA VAL A 120 12.68 -0.26 10.34
C VAL A 120 13.93 0.60 10.44
N GLU A 121 13.78 1.94 10.47
CA GLU A 121 14.92 2.88 10.56
C GLU A 121 15.75 2.63 11.85
N SER A 122 15.08 2.40 12.98
CA SER A 122 15.72 2.07 14.26
C SER A 122 16.55 0.78 14.18
N ARG A 123 15.98 -0.28 13.61
CA ARG A 123 16.66 -1.58 13.48
C ARG A 123 17.80 -1.56 12.47
N GLU A 124 17.66 -0.81 11.37
CA GLU A 124 18.75 -0.57 10.43
C GLU A 124 19.91 0.15 11.12
N GLY A 125 19.62 1.20 11.89
CA GLY A 125 20.60 1.90 12.71
C GLY A 125 21.31 0.98 13.70
N ALA A 126 20.56 0.18 14.46
CA ALA A 126 21.12 -0.80 15.39
C ALA A 126 21.99 -1.86 14.69
N SER A 127 21.58 -2.33 13.51
CA SER A 127 22.34 -3.30 12.71
C SER A 127 23.66 -2.70 12.19
N ILE A 128 23.67 -1.41 11.84
CA ILE A 128 24.90 -0.72 11.40
C ILE A 128 25.85 -0.55 12.58
N LEU A 129 25.35 -0.09 13.73
CA LEU A 129 26.15 0.07 14.95
C LEU A 129 26.75 -1.25 15.43
N SER A 130 25.97 -2.34 15.41
CA SER A 130 26.44 -3.67 15.77
C SER A 130 27.51 -4.24 14.83
N LYS A 131 27.59 -3.78 13.57
CA LYS A 131 28.63 -4.20 12.62
C LYS A 131 29.89 -3.34 12.68
N ALA A 132 29.79 -2.16 13.28
CA ALA A 132 30.89 -1.22 13.45
C ALA A 132 31.68 -1.45 14.75
N ALA A 133 31.13 -2.22 15.70
CA ALA A 133 31.76 -2.67 16.94
C ALA A 133 32.45 -4.02 16.75
#